data_AF-A0A2V9Q324-F1
#
_entry.id   AF-A0A2V9Q324-F1
#
_cell.length_a   1.000
_cell.length_b   1.000
_cell.length_c   1.000
_cell.angle_alpha   90.00
_cell.angle_beta   90.00
_cell.angle_gamma   90.00
#
_symmetry.space_group_name_H-M   'P 1'
#
loop_
_entity.id
_entity.type
_entity.pdbx_description
1 polymer ?
#
loop_
_entity_poly.entity_id
_entity_poly.type
_entity_poly.pdbx_seq_one_letter_code
_entity_poly.pdbx_strand_id
1 'polypeptide(L)'
;MGLLSTWEFEFFKAFHLLRDGTQLPMKQDPPTGLTKAETRTFIEQLRRMSPNEYLLTTRRLAVYFGERGDLRRPPNPVERWWAEEQRDQEIRSLQNMHRSYLILTAAARRKIWADLIRADTYAALRKACGRWARLPDVRRTGLTPFPGHVLENAAQFLAMKRNKRFPRSSYGDDSRIEYLARGMAGALCGLSPMTAIERLRNMKHAAGGPFWITNYGNRPLAENERYCGCWRCSIRKSDERSKMWQKWYENGLKAFMEMARTTKVPTEWKTAHFKSQ
;
A
#
# COMPACT_ATOMS: atom_id res chain seq x y z
N MET A 1 -2.32 24.87 -11.08
CA MET A 1 -3.45 23.96 -10.85
C MET A 1 -3.08 22.65 -10.14
N GLY A 2 -1.79 22.29 -9.98
CA GLY A 2 -1.38 21.04 -9.31
C GLY A 2 -1.44 21.00 -7.78
N LEU A 3 -1.46 22.15 -7.09
CA LEU A 3 -1.38 22.16 -5.62
C LEU A 3 -2.67 21.66 -4.95
N LEU A 4 -3.84 22.10 -5.43
CA LEU A 4 -5.12 21.72 -4.81
C LEU A 4 -5.36 20.21 -4.89
N SER A 5 -5.01 19.59 -6.01
CA SER A 5 -5.12 18.14 -6.19
C SER A 5 -4.05 17.35 -5.44
N THR A 6 -2.83 17.89 -5.34
CA THR A 6 -1.77 17.31 -4.51
C THR A 6 -2.22 17.25 -3.05
N TRP A 7 -2.71 18.37 -2.52
CA TRP A 7 -3.15 18.44 -1.13
C TRP A 7 -4.42 17.64 -0.86
N GLU A 8 -5.33 17.53 -1.84
CA GLU A 8 -6.47 16.61 -1.74
C GLU A 8 -5.96 15.18 -1.53
N PHE A 9 -5.00 14.75 -2.35
CA PHE A 9 -4.44 13.41 -2.24
C PHE A 9 -3.71 13.18 -0.90
N GLU A 10 -2.96 14.17 -0.42
CA GLU A 10 -2.26 14.05 0.86
C GLU A 10 -3.24 14.00 2.05
N PHE A 11 -4.27 14.83 2.08
CA PHE A 11 -5.32 14.73 3.10
C PHE A 11 -6.09 13.43 3.01
N PHE A 12 -6.36 12.97 1.78
CA PHE A 12 -7.02 11.70 1.54
C PHE A 12 -6.20 10.54 2.13
N LYS A 13 -4.88 10.50 1.89
CA LYS A 13 -3.94 9.57 2.56
C LYS A 13 -4.04 9.64 4.08
N ALA A 14 -3.99 10.86 4.61
CA ALA A 14 -3.93 11.10 6.04
C ALA A 14 -5.22 10.62 6.75
N PHE A 15 -6.40 10.84 6.16
CA PHE A 15 -7.68 10.38 6.70
C PHE A 15 -7.91 8.87 6.51
N HIS A 16 -7.52 8.29 5.37
CA HIS A 16 -7.59 6.83 5.19
C HIS A 16 -6.71 6.08 6.17
N LEU A 17 -5.49 6.58 6.42
CA LEU A 17 -4.62 5.99 7.42
C LEU A 17 -5.31 5.92 8.79
N LEU A 18 -6.08 6.95 9.15
CA LEU A 18 -6.87 6.94 10.38
C LEU A 18 -8.06 5.97 10.34
N ARG A 19 -8.81 5.91 9.25
CA ARG A 19 -9.98 5.03 9.16
C ARG A 19 -9.60 3.54 9.07
N ASP A 20 -8.72 3.20 8.13
CA ASP A 20 -8.43 1.80 7.80
C ASP A 20 -7.32 1.22 8.66
N GLY A 21 -6.47 2.09 9.20
CA GLY A 21 -5.24 1.66 9.83
C GLY A 21 -4.23 1.10 8.83
N THR A 22 -4.38 1.38 7.54
CA THR A 22 -3.46 1.00 6.47
C THR A 22 -3.10 2.22 5.64
N GLN A 23 -1.89 2.22 5.05
CA GLN A 23 -1.61 3.16 3.96
C GLN A 23 -2.61 2.91 2.83
N LEU A 24 -2.94 3.96 2.06
CA LEU A 24 -3.55 3.80 0.73
C LEU A 24 -2.81 2.71 -0.06
N PRO A 25 -3.43 2.08 -1.07
CA PRO A 25 -2.75 1.10 -1.92
C PRO A 25 -1.61 1.76 -2.71
N MET A 26 -0.45 1.96 -2.07
CA MET A 26 0.87 2.09 -2.67
C MET A 26 1.58 0.79 -2.37
N LYS A 27 2.02 0.08 -3.43
CA LYS A 27 2.75 -1.20 -3.38
C LYS A 27 2.56 -1.91 -2.04
N GLN A 28 1.33 -2.33 -1.75
CA GLN A 28 1.20 -3.39 -0.78
C GLN A 28 1.95 -4.56 -1.44
N ASP A 29 2.89 -5.16 -0.70
CA ASP A 29 3.30 -6.52 -1.06
C ASP A 29 1.98 -7.28 -1.21
N PRO A 30 1.75 -7.90 -2.39
CA PRO A 30 0.46 -8.53 -2.67
C PRO A 30 0.12 -9.43 -1.49
N PRO A 31 -1.11 -9.34 -0.93
CA PRO A 31 -1.49 -10.20 0.17
C PRO A 31 -1.22 -11.64 -0.26
N THR A 32 -0.54 -12.40 0.60
CA THR A 32 -0.03 -13.73 0.27
C THR A 32 -1.13 -14.73 -0.10
N GLY A 33 -2.38 -14.40 0.21
CA GLY A 33 -3.55 -15.29 0.13
C GLY A 33 -3.42 -16.55 0.97
N LEU A 34 -2.45 -16.59 1.88
CA LEU A 34 -2.22 -17.65 2.84
C LEU A 34 -2.95 -17.29 4.13
N THR A 35 -3.67 -18.26 4.69
CA THR A 35 -4.16 -18.20 6.07
C THR A 35 -2.98 -18.08 7.04
N LYS A 36 -3.25 -17.64 8.27
CA LYS A 36 -2.23 -17.55 9.32
C LYS A 36 -1.53 -18.90 9.59
N ALA A 37 -2.26 -20.01 9.46
CA ALA A 37 -1.69 -21.35 9.56
C ALA A 37 -0.76 -21.64 8.39
N GLU A 38 -1.21 -21.40 7.15
CA GLU A 38 -0.40 -21.60 5.94
C GLU A 38 0.85 -20.71 5.92
N THR A 39 0.76 -19.45 6.37
CA THR A 39 1.94 -18.59 6.46
C THR A 39 2.96 -19.12 7.47
N ARG A 40 2.51 -19.66 8.61
CA ARG A 40 3.43 -20.27 9.59
C ARG A 40 4.12 -21.48 9.01
N THR A 41 3.36 -22.39 8.39
CA THR A 41 3.90 -23.56 7.69
C THR A 41 4.90 -23.13 6.62
N PHE A 42 4.61 -22.07 5.87
CA PHE A 42 5.51 -21.58 4.84
C PHE A 42 6.80 -20.99 5.41
N ILE A 43 6.72 -20.19 6.48
CA ILE A 43 7.91 -19.70 7.20
C ILE A 43 8.78 -20.86 7.69
N GLU A 44 8.17 -21.91 8.25
CA GLU A 44 8.89 -23.10 8.70
C GLU A 44 9.55 -23.85 7.54
N GLN A 45 8.85 -23.99 6.40
CA GLN A 45 9.41 -24.57 5.19
C GLN A 45 10.62 -23.79 4.69
N LEU A 46 10.51 -22.45 4.59
CA LEU A 46 11.61 -21.58 4.17
C LEU A 46 12.81 -21.70 5.10
N ARG A 47 12.61 -21.75 6.43
CA ARG A 47 13.69 -21.92 7.41
C ARG A 47 14.45 -23.23 7.27
N ARG A 48 13.80 -24.29 6.75
CA ARG A 48 14.42 -25.61 6.53
C ARG A 48 15.15 -25.70 5.19
N MET A 49 14.86 -24.81 4.25
CA MET A 49 15.49 -24.82 2.93
C MET A 49 16.90 -24.25 2.98
N SER A 50 17.86 -24.98 2.43
CA SER A 50 19.17 -24.43 2.09
C SER A 50 19.06 -23.38 0.98
N PRO A 51 20.03 -22.46 0.85
CA PRO A 51 20.05 -21.48 -0.25
C PRO A 51 19.98 -22.12 -1.64
N ASN A 52 20.58 -23.30 -1.81
CA ASN A 52 20.54 -24.05 -3.07
C ASN A 52 19.14 -24.61 -3.37
N GLU A 53 18.43 -25.12 -2.36
CA GLU A 53 17.04 -25.61 -2.50
C GLU A 53 16.09 -24.45 -2.78
N TYR A 54 16.29 -23.31 -2.13
CA TYR A 54 15.51 -22.09 -2.37
C TYR A 54 15.69 -21.61 -3.81
N LEU A 55 16.94 -21.44 -4.26
CA LEU A 55 17.23 -21.02 -5.62
C LEU A 55 16.69 -21.99 -6.68
N LEU A 56 16.88 -23.31 -6.49
CA LEU A 56 16.38 -24.31 -7.44
C LEU A 56 14.84 -24.26 -7.51
N THR A 57 14.16 -24.10 -6.37
CA THR A 57 12.71 -23.95 -6.34
C THR A 57 12.26 -22.70 -7.08
N THR A 58 12.94 -21.56 -6.87
CA THR A 58 12.65 -20.31 -7.59
C THR A 58 12.86 -20.45 -9.10
N ARG A 59 13.93 -21.12 -9.54
CA ARG A 59 14.17 -21.40 -10.96
C ARG A 59 13.10 -22.33 -11.56
N ARG A 60 12.67 -23.36 -10.82
CA ARG A 60 11.57 -24.24 -11.25
C ARG A 60 10.25 -23.47 -11.38
N LEU A 61 9.99 -22.56 -10.45
CA LEU A 61 8.82 -21.68 -10.50
C LEU A 61 8.87 -20.76 -11.73
N ALA A 62 10.01 -20.15 -12.03
CA ALA A 62 10.19 -19.31 -13.22
C ALA A 62 9.93 -20.09 -14.51
N VAL A 63 10.47 -21.32 -14.62
CA VAL A 63 10.20 -22.22 -15.76
C VAL A 63 8.71 -22.58 -15.85
N TYR A 64 8.05 -22.84 -14.73
CA TYR A 64 6.61 -23.10 -14.69
C TYR A 64 5.77 -21.93 -15.24
N PHE A 65 6.23 -20.69 -15.05
CA PHE A 65 5.62 -19.49 -15.62
C PHE A 65 6.14 -19.12 -17.02
N GLY A 66 6.87 -20.03 -17.68
CA GLY A 66 7.31 -19.87 -19.07
C GLY A 66 8.62 -19.12 -19.27
N GLU A 67 9.37 -18.82 -18.20
CA GLU A 67 10.71 -18.25 -18.33
C GLU A 67 11.74 -19.31 -18.74
N ARG A 68 12.75 -18.89 -19.51
CA ARG A 68 13.88 -19.76 -19.87
C ARG A 68 14.86 -19.81 -18.70
N GLY A 69 15.03 -20.97 -18.07
CA GLY A 69 15.96 -21.19 -16.98
C GLY A 69 16.69 -22.53 -17.09
N ASP A 70 18.01 -22.52 -16.90
CA ASP A 70 18.80 -23.76 -16.79
C ASP A 70 18.73 -24.31 -15.36
N LEU A 71 17.98 -25.41 -15.21
CA LEU A 71 17.81 -26.11 -13.94
C LEU A 71 18.98 -27.04 -13.58
N ARG A 72 19.90 -27.31 -14.52
CA ARG A 72 21.03 -28.22 -14.33
C ARG A 72 22.28 -27.48 -13.84
N ARG A 73 22.40 -26.19 -14.17
CA ARG A 73 23.56 -25.37 -13.78
C ARG A 73 23.62 -25.12 -12.26
N PRO A 74 24.73 -25.50 -11.57
CA PRO A 74 24.89 -25.19 -10.16
C PRO A 74 24.96 -23.68 -9.90
N PRO A 75 24.49 -23.21 -8.73
CA PRO A 75 24.60 -21.81 -8.35
C PRO A 75 26.05 -21.36 -8.24
N ASN A 76 26.35 -20.18 -8.78
CA ASN A 76 27.58 -19.48 -8.45
C ASN A 76 27.48 -18.84 -7.03
N PRO A 77 28.61 -18.39 -6.44
CA PRO A 77 28.60 -17.80 -5.09
C PRO A 77 27.67 -16.60 -4.92
N VAL A 78 27.55 -15.73 -5.94
CA VAL A 78 26.67 -14.55 -5.91
C VAL A 78 25.21 -14.95 -5.91
N GLU A 79 24.82 -15.91 -6.74
CA GLU A 79 23.45 -16.44 -6.80
C GLU A 79 23.05 -17.10 -5.48
N ARG A 80 23.98 -17.78 -4.83
CA ARG A 80 23.74 -18.40 -3.54
C ARG A 80 23.55 -17.37 -2.43
N TRP A 81 24.42 -16.37 -2.37
CA TRP A 81 24.28 -15.26 -1.44
C TRP A 81 22.95 -14.53 -1.64
N TRP A 82 22.58 -14.27 -2.90
CA TRP A 82 21.29 -13.66 -3.24
C TRP A 82 20.11 -14.53 -2.78
N ALA A 83 20.18 -15.85 -3.00
CA ALA A 83 19.13 -16.78 -2.59
C ALA A 83 18.93 -16.82 -1.07
N GLU A 84 20.02 -16.75 -0.31
CA GLU A 84 19.98 -16.64 1.15
C GLU A 84 19.34 -15.32 1.61
N GLU A 85 19.78 -14.19 1.06
CA GLU A 85 19.24 -12.87 1.41
C GLU A 85 17.74 -12.76 1.07
N GLN A 86 17.33 -13.26 -0.10
CA GLN A 86 15.92 -13.28 -0.52
C GLN A 86 15.06 -14.17 0.38
N ARG A 87 15.51 -15.39 0.68
CA ARG A 87 14.82 -16.29 1.61
C ARG A 87 14.61 -15.62 2.97
N ASP A 88 15.65 -14.98 3.50
CA ASP A 88 15.60 -14.34 4.81
C ASP A 88 14.74 -13.07 4.79
N GLN A 89 14.75 -12.30 3.69
CA GLN A 89 13.83 -11.18 3.46
C GLN A 89 12.36 -11.64 3.42
N GLU A 90 12.06 -12.73 2.72
CA GLU A 90 10.72 -13.32 2.64
C GLU A 90 10.23 -13.76 4.03
N ILE A 91 11.09 -14.46 4.79
CA ILE A 91 10.81 -14.85 6.19
C ILE A 91 10.48 -13.63 7.06
N ARG A 92 11.29 -12.56 6.95
CA ARG A 92 11.06 -11.31 7.70
C ARG A 92 9.75 -10.66 7.30
N SER A 93 9.43 -10.59 6.01
CA SER A 93 8.17 -10.03 5.50
C SER A 93 6.96 -10.81 6.03
N LEU A 94 6.96 -12.14 5.89
CA LEU A 94 5.91 -13.03 6.38
C LEU A 94 5.72 -12.93 7.90
N GLN A 95 6.80 -12.83 8.68
CA GLN A 95 6.72 -12.63 10.13
C GLN A 95 6.15 -11.25 10.50
N ASN A 96 6.54 -10.20 9.76
CA ASN A 96 6.06 -8.85 10.00
C ASN A 96 4.57 -8.69 9.66
N MET A 97 4.06 -9.43 8.67
CA MET A 97 2.61 -9.51 8.41
C MET A 97 1.82 -10.03 9.62
N HIS A 98 2.42 -10.88 10.46
CA HIS A 98 1.77 -11.49 11.63
C HIS A 98 2.08 -10.81 12.97
N ARG A 99 2.97 -9.82 13.01
CA ARG A 99 3.27 -9.07 14.25
C ARG A 99 2.10 -8.14 14.60
N SER A 100 1.43 -8.46 15.70
CA SER A 100 0.26 -7.81 16.32
C SER A 100 0.39 -6.30 16.62
N TYR A 101 1.53 -5.68 16.33
CA TYR A 101 1.76 -4.25 16.43
C TYR A 101 0.83 -3.44 15.49
N LEU A 102 0.41 -4.04 14.37
CA LEU A 102 -0.55 -3.45 13.43
C LEU A 102 -1.99 -3.42 13.99
N ILE A 103 -2.37 -4.37 14.85
CA ILE A 103 -3.76 -4.48 15.36
C ILE A 103 -4.04 -3.43 16.43
N LEU A 104 -3.12 -3.24 17.39
CA LEU A 104 -3.26 -2.22 18.45
C LEU A 104 -3.22 -0.79 17.88
N THR A 105 -2.39 -0.57 16.85
CA THR A 105 -2.34 0.72 16.15
C THR A 105 -3.59 0.96 15.30
N ALA A 106 -4.18 -0.06 14.66
CA ALA A 106 -5.41 0.07 13.89
C ALA A 106 -6.64 0.44 14.75
N ALA A 107 -6.80 -0.16 15.94
CA ALA A 107 -7.89 0.20 16.85
C ALA A 107 -7.77 1.65 17.35
N ALA A 108 -6.55 2.08 17.69
CA ALA A 108 -6.28 3.46 18.09
C ALA A 108 -6.60 4.47 16.97
N ARG A 109 -6.20 4.16 15.73
CA ARG A 109 -6.50 4.97 14.53
C ARG A 109 -8.00 5.07 14.27
N ARG A 110 -8.70 3.94 14.24
CA ARG A 110 -10.17 3.91 14.07
C ARG A 110 -10.90 4.73 15.13
N LYS A 111 -10.43 4.68 16.37
CA LYS A 111 -10.96 5.53 17.45
C LYS A 111 -10.72 7.01 17.17
N ILE A 112 -9.53 7.40 16.73
CA ILE A 112 -9.22 8.79 16.34
C ILE A 112 -10.12 9.24 15.18
N TRP A 113 -10.31 8.41 14.16
CA TRP A 113 -11.25 8.69 13.06
C TRP A 113 -12.67 8.91 13.57
N ALA A 114 -13.20 8.00 14.38
CA ALA A 114 -14.53 8.12 14.97
C ALA A 114 -14.66 9.40 15.80
N ASP A 115 -13.63 9.74 16.58
CA ASP A 115 -13.59 10.96 17.38
C ASP A 115 -13.54 12.23 16.51
N LEU A 116 -12.79 12.23 15.40
CA LEU A 116 -12.79 13.32 14.42
C LEU A 116 -14.16 13.50 13.78
N ILE A 117 -14.84 12.42 13.42
CA ILE A 117 -16.19 12.46 12.84
C ILE A 117 -17.24 12.90 13.85
N ARG A 118 -17.07 12.60 15.14
CA ARG A 118 -17.99 13.04 16.20
C ARG A 118 -17.69 14.44 16.75
N ALA A 119 -16.48 14.96 16.57
CA ALA A 119 -16.08 16.26 17.11
C ALA A 119 -16.95 17.43 16.58
N ASP A 120 -17.76 18.02 17.42
CA ASP A 120 -18.63 19.16 17.13
C ASP A 120 -18.11 20.49 17.70
N THR A 121 -17.08 20.40 18.54
CA THR A 121 -16.42 21.50 19.24
C THR A 121 -14.91 21.54 18.94
N TYR A 122 -14.31 22.71 19.12
CA TYR A 122 -12.86 22.88 19.02
C TYR A 122 -12.10 21.98 20.01
N ALA A 123 -12.58 21.86 21.25
CA ALA A 123 -11.95 21.04 22.28
C ALA A 123 -11.91 19.55 21.90
N ALA A 124 -13.03 19.01 21.39
CA ALA A 124 -13.09 17.63 20.91
C ALA A 124 -12.14 17.41 19.72
N LEU A 125 -12.10 18.35 18.78
CA LEU A 125 -11.20 18.32 17.64
C LEU A 125 -9.73 18.34 18.07
N ARG A 126 -9.36 19.26 18.99
CA ARG A 126 -8.03 19.36 19.60
C ARG A 126 -7.59 18.05 20.24
N LYS A 127 -8.47 17.40 20.99
CA LYS A 127 -8.20 16.10 21.60
C LYS A 127 -7.98 14.99 20.57
N ALA A 128 -8.75 14.97 19.48
CA ALA A 128 -8.59 14.00 18.41
C ALA A 128 -7.28 14.22 17.62
N CYS A 129 -7.02 15.44 17.16
CA CYS A 129 -5.79 15.78 16.45
C CYS A 129 -4.52 15.63 17.32
N GLY A 130 -4.60 15.94 18.62
CA GLY A 130 -3.49 15.72 19.54
C GLY A 130 -3.11 14.24 19.70
N ARG A 131 -4.09 13.34 19.67
CA ARG A 131 -3.84 11.89 19.64
C ARG A 131 -3.32 11.44 18.28
N TRP A 132 -3.87 12.00 17.20
CA TRP A 132 -3.40 11.75 15.84
C TRP A 132 -1.90 12.07 15.68
N ALA A 133 -1.45 13.25 16.10
CA ALA A 133 -0.05 13.68 16.01
C ALA A 133 0.94 12.82 16.83
N ARG A 134 0.44 12.04 17.79
CA ARG A 134 1.25 11.16 18.64
C ARG A 134 1.39 9.73 18.09
N LEU A 135 0.69 9.39 17.01
CA LEU A 135 0.80 8.08 16.39
C LEU A 135 2.21 7.86 15.80
N PRO A 136 2.92 6.77 16.15
CA PRO A 136 4.29 6.51 15.68
C PRO A 136 4.40 6.40 14.15
N ASP A 137 3.41 5.82 13.48
CA ASP A 137 3.37 5.70 12.02
C ASP A 137 3.13 7.04 11.31
N VAL A 138 2.31 7.92 11.88
CA VAL A 138 2.10 9.28 11.35
C VAL A 138 3.41 10.08 11.38
N ARG A 139 4.18 9.92 12.46
CA ARG A 139 5.54 10.51 12.58
C ARG A 139 6.52 9.96 11.56
N ARG A 140 6.51 8.65 11.35
CA ARG A 140 7.40 7.98 10.40
C ARG A 140 7.06 8.24 8.93
N THR A 141 5.79 8.48 8.61
CA THR A 141 5.32 8.69 7.22
C THR A 141 5.32 10.16 6.79
N GLY A 142 5.78 11.09 7.65
CA GLY A 142 5.79 12.51 7.34
C GLY A 142 4.40 13.17 7.32
N LEU A 143 3.38 12.48 7.83
CA LEU A 143 1.99 12.98 7.88
C LEU A 143 1.68 13.78 9.16
N THR A 144 2.70 14.13 9.95
CA THR A 144 2.57 14.94 11.16
C THR A 144 1.96 16.33 10.96
N PRO A 145 2.12 17.03 9.82
CA PRO A 145 1.54 18.35 9.64
C PRO A 145 0.01 18.34 9.56
N PHE A 146 -0.60 17.25 9.07
CA PHE A 146 -2.04 17.18 8.81
C PHE A 146 -2.93 17.40 10.05
N PRO A 147 -2.68 16.76 11.21
CA PRO A 147 -3.43 17.09 12.43
C PRO A 147 -3.27 18.55 12.85
N GLY A 148 -2.10 19.15 12.65
CA GLY A 148 -1.87 20.58 12.91
C GLY A 148 -2.73 21.45 12.01
N HIS A 149 -2.70 21.19 10.71
CA HIS A 149 -3.48 21.96 9.72
C HIS A 149 -4.99 21.86 9.93
N VAL A 150 -5.50 20.69 10.35
CA VAL A 150 -6.91 20.53 10.74
C VAL A 150 -7.26 21.41 11.95
N LEU A 151 -6.35 21.55 12.92
CA LEU A 151 -6.57 22.39 14.10
C LEU A 151 -6.48 23.88 13.80
N GLU A 152 -5.51 24.30 12.99
CA GLU A 152 -5.38 25.68 12.53
C GLU A 152 -6.63 26.14 11.77
N ASN A 153 -7.27 25.22 11.05
CA ASN A 153 -8.49 25.46 10.27
C ASN A 153 -9.74 24.85 10.93
N ALA A 154 -9.75 24.74 12.26
CA ALA A 154 -10.82 24.05 13.00
C ALA A 154 -12.22 24.61 12.71
N ALA A 155 -12.36 25.93 12.59
CA ALA A 155 -13.65 26.56 12.29
C ALA A 155 -14.21 26.08 10.95
N GLN A 156 -13.36 26.02 9.92
CA GLN A 156 -13.71 25.52 8.59
C GLN A 156 -14.01 24.02 8.62
N PHE A 157 -13.21 23.23 9.34
CA PHE A 157 -13.43 21.79 9.51
C PHE A 157 -14.79 21.48 10.15
N LEU A 158 -15.13 22.18 11.24
CA LEU A 158 -16.43 22.03 11.90
C LEU A 158 -17.59 22.53 11.03
N ALA A 159 -17.41 23.63 10.30
CA ALA A 159 -18.42 24.14 9.38
C ALA A 159 -18.72 23.16 8.24
N MET A 160 -17.68 22.51 7.69
CA MET A 160 -17.84 21.44 6.69
C MET A 160 -18.73 20.31 7.20
N LYS A 161 -18.54 19.88 8.45
CA LYS A 161 -19.34 18.80 9.04
C LYS A 161 -20.79 19.19 9.33
N ARG A 162 -21.04 20.47 9.61
CA ARG A 162 -22.39 21.02 9.80
C ARG A 162 -23.13 21.23 8.47
N ASN A 163 -22.40 21.30 7.36
CA ASN A 163 -22.98 21.47 6.04
C ASN A 163 -23.97 20.34 5.69
N LYS A 164 -25.09 20.69 5.05
CA LYS A 164 -26.11 19.71 4.62
C LYS A 164 -25.58 18.64 3.64
N ARG A 165 -24.50 18.95 2.91
CA ARG A 165 -23.85 18.04 1.95
C ARG A 165 -22.89 17.06 2.60
N PHE A 166 -22.57 17.22 3.89
CA PHE A 166 -21.69 16.29 4.59
C PHE A 166 -22.37 14.92 4.71
N PRO A 167 -21.72 13.81 4.29
CA PRO A 167 -22.34 12.49 4.34
C PRO A 167 -22.60 12.02 5.79
N ARG A 168 -23.85 11.63 6.08
CA ARG A 168 -24.28 11.21 7.44
C ARG A 168 -24.57 9.71 7.59
N SER A 169 -24.65 8.95 6.50
CA SER A 169 -24.87 7.50 6.54
C SER A 169 -23.78 6.76 7.31
N SER A 170 -24.13 5.73 8.08
CA SER A 170 -23.17 4.83 8.75
C SER A 170 -22.19 4.18 7.77
N TYR A 171 -22.60 3.98 6.52
CA TYR A 171 -21.78 3.40 5.43
C TYR A 171 -21.06 4.47 4.58
N GLY A 172 -21.18 5.76 4.93
CA GLY A 172 -20.71 6.88 4.12
C GLY A 172 -19.26 7.29 4.32
N ASP A 173 -18.41 6.45 4.91
CA ASP A 173 -17.06 6.85 5.33
C ASP A 173 -16.15 7.25 4.18
N ASP A 174 -16.15 6.51 3.06
CA ASP A 174 -15.41 6.93 1.85
C ASP A 174 -15.84 8.33 1.39
N SER A 175 -17.15 8.57 1.37
CA SER A 175 -17.70 9.88 0.98
C SER A 175 -17.32 10.98 1.97
N ARG A 176 -17.24 10.68 3.28
CA ARG A 176 -16.78 11.64 4.30
C ARG A 176 -15.31 11.98 4.12
N ILE A 177 -14.47 10.96 3.87
CA ILE A 177 -13.05 11.17 3.60
C ILE A 177 -12.86 12.04 2.37
N GLU A 178 -13.51 11.70 1.25
CA GLU A 178 -13.46 12.52 0.03
C GLU A 178 -13.87 13.98 0.30
N TYR A 179 -14.98 14.17 1.03
CA TYR A 179 -15.51 15.50 1.33
C TYR A 179 -14.54 16.33 2.19
N LEU A 180 -14.04 15.76 3.28
CA LEU A 180 -13.11 16.43 4.19
C LEU A 180 -11.75 16.67 3.52
N ALA A 181 -11.24 15.71 2.74
CA ALA A 181 -9.97 15.86 2.06
C ALA A 181 -9.98 17.01 1.06
N ARG A 182 -11.03 17.12 0.24
CA ARG A 182 -11.20 18.23 -0.71
C ARG A 182 -11.28 19.58 -0.02
N GLY A 183 -12.06 19.66 1.04
CA GLY A 183 -12.25 20.92 1.75
C GLY A 183 -10.99 21.37 2.50
N MET A 184 -10.26 20.44 3.11
CA MET A 184 -8.99 20.74 3.78
C MET A 184 -7.87 21.07 2.80
N ALA A 185 -7.85 20.46 1.61
CA ALA A 185 -6.96 20.86 0.52
C ALA A 185 -7.23 22.31 0.09
N GLY A 186 -8.51 22.69 0.02
CA GLY A 186 -8.93 24.08 -0.18
C GLY A 186 -8.34 25.01 0.86
N ALA A 187 -8.53 24.67 2.15
CA ALA A 187 -8.00 25.44 3.26
C ALA A 187 -6.46 25.60 3.18
N LEU A 188 -5.73 24.53 2.86
CA LEU A 188 -4.27 24.57 2.63
C LEU A 188 -3.87 25.54 1.51
N CYS A 189 -4.71 25.71 0.50
CA CYS A 189 -4.46 26.57 -0.64
C CYS A 189 -5.06 27.99 -0.50
N GLY A 190 -5.56 28.36 0.69
CA GLY A 190 -6.22 29.64 0.92
C GLY A 190 -7.58 29.79 0.21
N LEU A 191 -8.21 28.68 -0.18
CA LEU A 191 -9.53 28.64 -0.81
C LEU A 191 -10.61 28.27 0.20
N SER A 192 -11.83 28.75 -0.03
CA SER A 192 -12.97 28.27 0.76
C SER A 192 -13.11 26.75 0.57
N PRO A 193 -13.35 25.97 1.66
CA PRO A 193 -13.53 24.54 1.55
C PRO A 193 -14.62 24.13 0.56
N MET A 194 -15.73 24.89 0.51
CA MET A 194 -16.84 24.61 -0.41
C MET A 194 -16.45 24.81 -1.88
N THR A 195 -15.67 25.86 -2.18
CA THR A 195 -15.14 26.10 -3.53
C THR A 195 -14.20 24.97 -3.95
N ALA A 196 -13.33 24.51 -3.06
CA ALA A 196 -12.44 23.39 -3.34
C ALA A 196 -13.20 22.09 -3.58
N ILE A 197 -14.20 21.78 -2.74
CA ILE A 197 -15.08 20.62 -2.92
C ILE A 197 -15.75 20.64 -4.30
N GLU A 198 -16.32 21.76 -4.72
CA GLU A 198 -16.96 21.87 -6.04
C GLU A 198 -15.96 21.74 -7.19
N ARG A 199 -14.81 22.41 -7.11
CA ARG A 199 -13.78 22.36 -8.16
C ARG A 199 -13.24 20.95 -8.34
N LEU A 200 -12.91 20.27 -7.25
CA LEU A 200 -12.33 18.92 -7.28
C LEU A 200 -13.37 17.87 -7.67
N ARG A 201 -14.64 18.03 -7.26
CA ARG A 201 -15.73 17.12 -7.64
C ARG A 201 -16.04 17.18 -9.14
N ASN A 202 -16.02 18.36 -9.73
CA ASN A 202 -16.38 18.58 -11.14
C ASN A 202 -15.17 18.43 -12.09
N MET A 203 -14.03 17.98 -11.57
CA MET A 203 -12.83 17.82 -12.37
C MET A 203 -12.99 16.67 -13.37
N LYS A 204 -12.68 16.91 -14.65
CA LYS A 204 -12.82 15.90 -15.71
C LYS A 204 -11.71 14.86 -15.65
N HIS A 205 -12.07 13.58 -15.75
CA HIS A 205 -11.14 12.43 -15.74
C HIS A 205 -10.89 11.86 -17.15
N ALA A 206 -11.25 12.60 -18.21
CA ALA A 206 -11.12 12.17 -19.60
C ALA A 206 -9.83 12.71 -20.26
N ALA A 207 -9.57 12.26 -21.50
CA ALA A 207 -8.50 12.80 -22.33
C ALA A 207 -8.57 14.33 -22.42
N GLY A 208 -7.41 14.99 -22.27
CA GLY A 208 -7.32 16.46 -22.19
C GLY A 208 -7.74 17.06 -20.84
N GLY A 209 -8.18 16.24 -19.88
CA GLY A 209 -8.44 16.67 -18.50
C GLY A 209 -7.15 16.95 -17.72
N PRO A 210 -7.23 17.68 -16.60
CA PRO A 210 -6.07 18.13 -15.82
C PRO A 210 -5.25 17.01 -15.18
N PHE A 211 -5.81 15.81 -15.07
CA PHE A 211 -5.13 14.62 -14.56
C PHE A 211 -4.73 13.63 -15.65
N TRP A 212 -4.95 13.97 -16.93
CA TRP A 212 -4.66 13.05 -18.00
C TRP A 212 -3.15 12.97 -18.24
N ILE A 213 -2.55 11.87 -17.80
CA ILE A 213 -1.14 11.59 -17.92
C ILE A 213 -0.87 11.10 -19.34
N THR A 214 -0.10 11.91 -20.07
CA THR A 214 0.39 11.62 -21.42
C THR A 214 1.86 11.23 -21.44
N ASN A 215 2.58 11.42 -20.33
CA ASN A 215 4.01 11.14 -20.20
C ASN A 215 4.30 10.41 -18.89
N TYR A 216 5.30 9.53 -18.89
CA TYR A 216 5.89 8.96 -17.69
C TYR A 216 7.34 9.43 -17.58
N GLY A 217 7.62 10.33 -16.63
CA GLY A 217 8.86 11.10 -16.64
C GLY A 217 8.98 11.91 -17.93
N ASN A 218 10.10 11.78 -18.62
CA ASN A 218 10.33 12.46 -19.91
C ASN A 218 9.87 11.64 -21.13
N ARG A 219 9.27 10.46 -20.93
CA ARG A 219 8.85 9.59 -22.02
C ARG A 219 7.35 9.76 -22.32
N PRO A 220 6.94 10.03 -23.57
CA PRO A 220 5.53 10.00 -23.94
C PRO A 220 4.95 8.59 -23.89
N LEU A 221 3.72 8.49 -23.41
CA LEU A 221 2.94 7.26 -23.33
C LEU A 221 2.17 7.03 -24.65
N ALA A 222 2.13 5.77 -25.09
CA ALA A 222 1.27 5.37 -26.19
C ALA A 222 -0.22 5.60 -25.84
N GLU A 223 -1.08 5.78 -26.84
CA GLU A 223 -2.46 6.23 -26.60
C GLU A 223 -3.27 5.29 -25.68
N ASN A 224 -3.06 3.98 -25.80
CA ASN A 224 -3.64 2.94 -24.94
C ASN A 224 -3.01 2.88 -23.53
N GLU A 225 -1.86 3.50 -23.32
CA GLU A 225 -1.18 3.57 -22.02
C GLU A 225 -1.52 4.84 -21.24
N ARG A 226 -2.10 5.86 -21.89
CA ARG A 226 -2.51 7.13 -21.26
C ARG A 226 -3.61 6.90 -20.23
N TYR A 227 -3.62 7.72 -19.18
CA TYR A 227 -4.55 7.51 -18.08
C TYR A 227 -4.81 8.73 -17.23
N CYS A 228 -5.94 8.74 -16.55
CA CYS A 228 -6.18 9.67 -15.46
C CYS A 228 -5.33 9.29 -14.25
N GLY A 229 -4.38 10.16 -13.88
CA GLY A 229 -3.53 10.04 -12.70
C GLY A 229 -4.18 10.55 -11.41
N CYS A 230 -5.45 10.94 -11.42
CA CYS A 230 -6.15 11.30 -10.20
C CYS A 230 -6.17 10.10 -9.25
N TRP A 231 -6.10 10.37 -7.94
CA TRP A 231 -5.96 9.30 -6.97
C TRP A 231 -7.07 8.25 -7.08
N ARG A 232 -8.31 8.65 -7.38
CA ARG A 232 -9.45 7.72 -7.51
C ARG A 232 -9.29 6.76 -8.69
N CYS A 233 -8.84 7.27 -9.83
CA CYS A 233 -8.54 6.44 -10.99
C CYS A 233 -7.29 5.59 -10.76
N SER A 234 -6.29 6.14 -10.05
CA SER A 234 -5.09 5.41 -9.64
C SER A 234 -5.40 4.28 -8.66
N ILE A 235 -6.31 4.47 -7.70
CA ILE A 235 -6.76 3.42 -6.77
C ILE A 235 -7.54 2.36 -7.51
N ARG A 236 -8.49 2.72 -8.38
CA ARG A 236 -9.22 1.72 -9.17
C ARG A 236 -8.28 0.88 -10.03
N LYS A 237 -7.32 1.53 -10.69
CA LYS A 237 -6.26 0.85 -11.46
C LYS A 237 -5.34 0.02 -10.57
N SER A 238 -4.98 0.51 -9.39
CA SER A 238 -4.17 -0.25 -8.44
C SER A 238 -4.95 -1.43 -7.92
N ASP A 239 -6.25 -1.33 -7.67
CA ASP A 239 -7.07 -2.45 -7.20
C ASP A 239 -7.25 -3.51 -8.29
N GLU A 240 -7.46 -3.10 -9.54
CA GLU A 240 -7.50 -4.02 -10.69
C GLU A 240 -6.16 -4.73 -10.88
N ARG A 241 -5.05 -3.97 -10.86
CA ARG A 241 -3.70 -4.52 -10.93
C ARG A 241 -3.37 -5.36 -9.71
N SER A 242 -3.69 -4.92 -8.51
CA SER A 242 -3.42 -5.64 -7.25
C SER A 242 -4.23 -6.91 -7.18
N LYS A 243 -5.48 -6.96 -7.66
CA LYS A 243 -6.25 -8.21 -7.77
C LYS A 243 -5.63 -9.17 -8.78
N MET A 244 -5.15 -8.66 -9.89
CA MET A 244 -4.43 -9.45 -10.88
C MET A 244 -3.11 -9.98 -10.30
N TRP A 245 -2.27 -9.12 -9.72
CA TRP A 245 -1.00 -9.48 -9.08
C TRP A 245 -1.20 -10.38 -7.87
N GLN A 246 -2.25 -10.16 -7.07
CA GLN A 246 -2.64 -11.02 -5.96
C GLN A 246 -2.97 -12.41 -6.48
N LYS A 247 -3.82 -12.54 -7.50
CA LYS A 247 -4.13 -13.86 -8.09
C LYS A 247 -2.87 -14.54 -8.64
N TRP A 248 -1.98 -13.79 -9.28
CA TRP A 248 -0.71 -14.32 -9.80
C TRP A 248 0.26 -14.72 -8.70
N TYR A 249 0.38 -13.91 -7.65
CA TYR A 249 1.26 -14.12 -6.51
C TYR A 249 0.74 -15.23 -5.58
N GLU A 250 -0.56 -15.31 -5.33
CA GLU A 250 -1.21 -16.42 -4.62
C GLU A 250 -1.03 -17.74 -5.35
N ASN A 251 -1.21 -17.74 -6.68
CA ASN A 251 -0.91 -18.90 -7.51
C ASN A 251 0.58 -19.24 -7.47
N GLY A 252 1.46 -18.23 -7.51
CA GLY A 252 2.91 -18.39 -7.46
C GLY A 252 3.42 -18.92 -6.12
N LEU A 253 2.90 -18.43 -5.00
CA LEU A 253 3.26 -18.87 -3.65
C LEU A 253 2.78 -20.29 -3.39
N LYS A 254 1.54 -20.63 -3.75
CA LYS A 254 1.04 -22.00 -3.62
C LYS A 254 1.80 -22.97 -4.53
N ALA A 255 2.10 -22.57 -5.76
CA ALA A 255 2.96 -23.34 -6.67
C ALA A 255 4.38 -23.49 -6.11
N PHE A 256 4.95 -22.43 -5.52
CA PHE A 256 6.26 -22.48 -4.88
C PHE A 256 6.27 -23.45 -3.70
N MET A 257 5.27 -23.37 -2.81
CA MET A 257 5.15 -24.28 -1.66
C MET A 257 5.08 -25.74 -2.10
N GLU A 258 4.32 -26.03 -3.16
CA GLU A 258 4.20 -27.38 -3.72
C GLU A 258 5.48 -27.85 -4.40
N MET A 259 6.13 -26.98 -5.18
CA MET A 259 7.43 -27.29 -5.79
C MET A 259 8.50 -27.51 -4.72
N ALA A 260 8.54 -26.69 -3.67
CA ALA A 260 9.48 -26.79 -2.58
C ALA A 260 9.37 -28.12 -1.82
N ARG A 261 8.19 -28.75 -1.77
CA ARG A 261 8.03 -30.10 -1.17
C ARG A 261 8.74 -31.19 -1.97
N THR A 262 8.87 -31.01 -3.29
CA THR A 262 9.43 -32.02 -4.20
C THR A 262 10.83 -31.66 -4.69
N THR A 263 11.30 -30.43 -4.44
CA THR A 263 12.64 -29.99 -4.82
C THR A 263 13.69 -30.72 -4.00
N LYS A 264 14.55 -31.47 -4.68
CA LYS A 264 15.77 -32.05 -4.14
C LYS A 264 16.94 -31.52 -4.94
N VAL A 265 17.93 -30.94 -4.26
CA VAL A 265 19.14 -30.45 -4.94
C VAL A 265 19.89 -31.62 -5.55
N PRO A 266 20.21 -31.58 -6.87
CA PRO A 266 21.01 -32.62 -7.52
C PRO A 266 22.32 -32.86 -6.79
N THR A 267 22.74 -34.13 -6.71
CA THR A 267 23.98 -34.53 -6.02
C THR A 267 25.22 -33.83 -6.61
N GLU A 268 25.19 -33.54 -7.91
CA GLU A 268 26.22 -32.82 -8.66
C GLU A 268 26.46 -31.38 -8.14
N TRP A 269 25.44 -30.74 -7.55
CA TRP A 269 25.59 -29.41 -6.97
C TRP A 269 26.28 -29.45 -5.60
N LYS A 270 26.29 -30.61 -4.95
CA LYS A 270 26.97 -30.81 -3.67
C LYS A 270 28.48 -31.03 -3.87
N THR A 271 28.88 -31.62 -4.99
CA THR A 271 30.28 -31.95 -5.34
C THR A 271 31.04 -30.83 -6.06
N ALA A 272 30.35 -29.86 -6.69
CA ALA A 272 30.96 -28.69 -7.33
C ALA A 272 31.75 -27.78 -6.36
N HIS A 273 31.68 -28.04 -5.05
CA HIS A 273 32.37 -27.30 -3.99
C HIS A 273 33.88 -27.51 -3.89
N PHE A 274 34.42 -28.55 -4.53
CA PHE A 274 35.81 -28.97 -4.31
C PHE A 274 36.76 -28.70 -5.48
N LYS A 275 36.33 -27.99 -6.53
CA LYS A 275 37.16 -27.72 -7.73
C LYS A 275 37.29 -26.25 -8.08
N SER A 276 37.62 -25.42 -7.10
CA SER A 276 38.20 -24.09 -7.34
C SER A 276 39.43 -23.91 -6.46
N GLN A 277 40.55 -24.46 -6.94
CA GLN A 277 41.89 -23.95 -6.62
C GLN A 277 42.26 -22.92 -7.68
#